data_AF-A0A382J668-F1
#
_entry.id   AF-A0A382J668-F1
#
_cell.length_a   1.000
_cell.length_b   1.000
_cell.length_c   1.000
_cell.angle_alpha   90.00
_cell.angle_beta   90.00
_cell.angle_gamma   90.00
#
_symmetry.space_group_name_H-M   'P 1'
#
loop_
_entity.id
_entity.type
_entity.pdbx_description
1 polymer ?
#
loop_
_entity_poly.entity_id
_entity_poly.type
_entity_poly.pdbx_seq_one_letter_code
_entity_poly.pdbx_strand_id
1 'polypeptide(L)'
;MEIRLNILFISLLIGFAYPCSCLEPPPPEEAYEEADVVLSGKVINIDLDDSGYYFEVSIQTIDVWKGDVLDEIIILTETSSDACGFNFQINNEYLIYAYSYNSGIYTNICTRTNLLEYADEDLDYLNQLSICDDGYTEINNLCFHEGDLSVLQILIDNSYATGFTEDNCQEDDLYCGSPNPQMDSPTDSWFWNVIDGQSYYFADGDGIVEPLELGLQEWNDSRLTSLMCGAYIYCSLSGEIPENISDLTEIEVLRLEVNYFDGEIPESVCELENVNFNDYLSFDFSYNQLCPPYPDCVPDDAVE
;
A
#
# COMPACT_ATOMS: atom_id res chain seq x y z
N MET A 1 81.24 34.83 27.80
CA MET A 1 81.07 33.73 26.83
C MET A 1 79.63 33.29 26.96
N GLU A 2 78.83 33.61 25.95
CA GLU A 2 77.36 33.54 25.96
C GLU A 2 76.85 32.10 26.01
N ILE A 3 75.81 31.86 26.83
CA ILE A 3 75.03 30.62 26.84
C ILE A 3 73.85 30.85 25.91
N ARG A 4 73.80 30.13 24.78
CA ARG A 4 72.62 30.11 23.90
C ARG A 4 71.62 29.08 24.40
N LEU A 5 70.44 29.53 24.78
CA LEU A 5 69.27 28.72 25.13
C LEU A 5 68.41 28.55 23.87
N ASN A 6 68.32 27.34 23.33
CA ASN A 6 67.40 27.02 22.23
C ASN A 6 66.03 26.69 22.83
N ILE A 7 65.02 27.50 22.53
CA ILE A 7 63.61 27.22 22.87
C ILE A 7 62.96 26.62 21.63
N LEU A 8 62.52 25.37 21.74
CA LEU A 8 61.74 24.67 20.71
C LEU A 8 60.27 25.13 20.84
N PHE A 9 59.73 25.81 19.82
CA PHE A 9 58.30 26.13 19.75
C PHE A 9 57.56 24.93 19.17
N ILE A 10 56.84 24.19 20.01
CA ILE A 10 55.88 23.16 19.58
C ILE A 10 54.58 23.89 19.26
N SER A 11 54.27 24.07 17.97
CA SER A 11 52.96 24.58 17.54
C SER A 11 51.92 23.48 17.68
N LEU A 12 51.11 23.56 18.75
CA LEU A 12 49.91 22.73 18.88
C LEU A 12 48.87 23.26 17.88
N LEU A 13 48.62 22.52 16.81
CA LEU A 13 47.47 22.74 15.93
C LEU A 13 46.22 22.29 16.68
N ILE A 14 45.52 23.25 17.29
CA ILE A 14 44.19 23.03 17.85
C ILE A 14 43.22 23.11 16.66
N GLY A 15 42.76 21.96 16.18
CA GLY A 15 41.61 21.91 15.29
C GLY A 15 40.37 22.33 16.06
N PHE A 16 39.66 23.34 15.59
CA PHE A 16 38.35 23.69 16.12
C PHE A 16 37.35 22.64 15.62
N ALA A 17 36.83 21.80 16.52
CA ALA A 17 35.59 21.08 16.26
C ALA A 17 34.45 22.07 16.45
N TYR A 18 33.65 22.29 15.41
CA TYR A 18 32.41 23.05 15.54
C TYR A 18 31.36 22.11 16.14
N PRO A 19 30.81 22.41 17.33
CA PRO A 19 29.72 21.61 17.88
C PRO A 19 28.49 21.70 16.97
N CYS A 20 27.63 20.68 16.99
CA CYS A 20 26.37 20.73 16.27
C CYS A 20 25.54 21.95 16.70
N SER A 21 25.15 22.79 15.74
CA SER A 21 24.31 23.97 15.96
C SER A 21 23.28 23.99 14.85
N CYS A 22 22.14 23.34 15.10
CA CYS A 22 21.02 23.40 14.18
C CYS A 22 20.47 24.83 14.13
N LEU A 23 20.03 25.24 12.94
CA LEU A 23 19.05 26.31 12.85
C LEU A 23 17.71 25.78 13.39
N GLU A 24 16.79 26.67 13.75
CA GLU A 24 15.42 26.22 14.04
C GLU A 24 14.92 25.38 12.84
N PRO A 25 14.28 24.22 13.09
CA PRO A 25 13.79 23.38 12.01
C PRO A 25 12.82 24.18 11.13
N PRO A 26 12.87 24.01 9.79
CA PRO A 26 11.97 24.70 8.87
C PRO A 26 10.51 24.25 9.12
N PRO A 27 9.49 24.95 8.60
CA PRO A 27 8.09 24.50 8.69
C PRO A 27 7.89 23.08 8.11
N PRO A 28 6.84 22.33 8.52
CA PRO A 28 6.61 20.97 8.06
C PRO A 28 6.59 20.80 6.53
N GLU A 29 6.00 21.78 5.81
CA GLU A 29 5.94 21.79 4.34
C GLU A 29 7.34 21.78 3.70
N GLU A 30 8.22 22.69 4.12
CA GLU A 30 9.57 22.80 3.59
C GLU A 30 10.42 21.57 3.98
N ALA A 31 10.28 21.07 5.21
CA ALA A 31 10.96 19.84 5.64
C ALA A 31 10.49 18.62 4.83
N TYR A 32 9.19 18.53 4.54
CA TYR A 32 8.60 17.45 3.75
C TYR A 32 9.06 17.50 2.29
N GLU A 33 9.15 18.68 1.68
CA GLU A 33 9.67 18.83 0.32
C GLU A 33 11.12 18.36 0.22
N GLU A 34 11.96 18.70 1.20
CA GLU A 34 13.38 18.37 1.22
C GLU A 34 13.69 16.91 1.56
N ALA A 35 12.91 16.28 2.45
CA ALA A 35 13.15 14.89 2.87
C ALA A 35 12.92 13.90 1.73
N ASP A 36 13.70 12.82 1.68
CA ASP A 36 13.47 11.72 0.73
C ASP A 36 12.49 10.69 1.29
N VAL A 37 12.44 10.56 2.63
CA VAL A 37 11.56 9.64 3.35
C VAL A 37 10.95 10.36 4.56
N VAL A 38 9.63 10.22 4.73
CA VAL A 38 8.88 10.73 5.89
C VAL A 38 7.91 9.65 6.38
N LEU A 39 8.13 9.17 7.60
CA LEU A 39 7.35 8.07 8.18
C LEU A 39 7.24 8.19 9.71
N SER A 40 6.22 7.53 10.27
CA SER A 40 6.13 7.25 11.70
C SER A 40 6.50 5.78 11.94
N GLY A 41 7.08 5.48 13.10
CA GLY A 41 7.40 4.11 13.42
C GLY A 41 8.00 3.90 14.79
N LYS A 42 8.00 2.63 15.22
CA LYS A 42 8.51 2.19 16.51
C LYS A 42 9.93 1.65 16.37
N VAL A 43 10.84 2.13 17.21
CA VAL A 43 12.21 1.61 17.25
C VAL A 43 12.21 0.20 17.85
N ILE A 44 12.64 -0.78 17.06
CA ILE A 44 12.72 -2.19 17.49
C ILE A 44 14.15 -2.64 17.82
N ASN A 45 15.16 -2.03 17.19
CA ASN A 45 16.56 -2.36 17.42
C ASN A 45 17.47 -1.15 17.15
N ILE A 46 18.61 -1.10 17.85
CA ILE A 46 19.66 -0.09 17.64
C ILE A 46 21.01 -0.80 17.73
N ASP A 47 21.71 -0.91 16.60
CA ASP A 47 23.05 -1.48 16.52
C ASP A 47 24.09 -0.42 16.13
N LEU A 48 25.36 -0.68 16.40
CA LEU A 48 26.46 0.12 15.88
C LEU A 48 26.87 -0.43 14.53
N ASP A 49 27.02 0.45 13.56
CA ASP A 49 27.54 0.09 12.24
C ASP A 49 28.99 -0.41 12.33
N ASP A 50 29.45 -1.10 11.28
CA ASP A 50 30.81 -1.65 11.21
C ASP A 50 31.91 -0.59 11.40
N SER A 51 31.62 0.67 11.05
CA SER A 51 32.56 1.78 11.20
C SER A 51 32.61 2.32 12.64
N GLY A 52 31.57 2.07 13.45
CA GLY A 52 31.38 2.61 14.79
C GLY A 52 31.05 4.10 14.81
N TYR A 53 30.76 4.71 13.65
CA TYR A 53 30.40 6.12 13.54
C TYR A 53 28.89 6.35 13.55
N TYR A 54 28.11 5.36 13.13
CA TYR A 54 26.66 5.45 13.01
C TYR A 54 25.96 4.40 13.87
N PHE A 55 24.77 4.76 14.34
CA PHE A 55 23.78 3.80 14.78
C PHE A 55 22.91 3.38 13.59
N GLU A 56 22.71 2.07 13.45
CA GLU A 56 21.71 1.45 12.59
C GLU A 56 20.44 1.23 13.41
N VAL A 57 19.41 2.03 13.14
CA VAL A 57 18.16 2.03 13.89
C VAL A 57 17.10 1.33 13.05
N SER A 58 16.71 0.11 13.46
CA SER A 58 15.58 -0.59 12.86
C SER A 58 14.27 0.01 13.36
N ILE A 59 13.45 0.47 12.43
CA ILE A 59 12.13 1.03 12.68
C ILE A 59 11.08 0.10 12.07
N GLN A 60 10.17 -0.40 12.91
CA GLN A 60 8.92 -0.97 12.43
C GLN A 60 8.00 0.18 12.03
N THR A 61 7.63 0.26 10.76
CA THR A 61 6.80 1.34 10.22
C THR A 61 5.38 1.29 10.79
N ILE A 62 4.77 2.48 10.96
CA ILE A 62 3.37 2.65 11.32
C ILE A 62 2.66 3.36 10.15
N ASP A 63 3.06 4.59 9.84
CA ASP A 63 2.56 5.37 8.70
C ASP A 63 3.72 5.82 7.81
N VAL A 64 3.49 5.95 6.50
CA VAL A 64 4.47 6.45 5.55
C VAL A 64 3.81 7.54 4.70
N TRP A 65 4.28 8.78 4.84
CA TRP A 65 3.79 9.91 4.03
C TRP A 65 4.66 10.17 2.81
N LYS A 66 5.94 9.73 2.83
CA LYS A 66 6.86 9.89 1.69
C LYS A 66 7.90 8.78 1.66
N GLY A 67 8.15 8.24 0.46
CA GLY A 67 9.12 7.19 0.19
C GLY A 67 8.50 5.79 0.15
N ASP A 68 9.14 4.86 -0.57
CA ASP A 68 8.64 3.50 -0.75
C ASP A 68 9.14 2.59 0.39
N VAL A 69 8.38 2.50 1.48
CA VAL A 69 8.70 1.68 2.66
C VAL A 69 7.51 0.81 3.02
N LEU A 70 7.72 -0.50 3.21
CA LEU A 70 6.67 -1.45 3.56
C LEU A 70 6.60 -1.67 5.09
N ASP A 71 7.41 -2.59 5.63
CA ASP A 71 7.26 -3.07 7.02
C ASP A 71 8.37 -2.61 7.99
N GLU A 72 9.59 -2.47 7.49
CA GLU A 72 10.76 -2.11 8.30
C GLU A 72 11.75 -1.29 7.46
N ILE A 73 12.39 -0.32 8.10
CA ILE A 73 13.48 0.47 7.52
C ILE A 73 14.63 0.60 8.51
N ILE A 74 15.86 0.67 7.99
CA ILE A 74 17.05 1.02 8.77
C ILE A 74 17.36 2.50 8.56
N ILE A 75 17.30 3.26 9.64
CA ILE A 75 17.69 4.68 9.67
C ILE A 75 19.07 4.82 10.31
N LEU A 76 19.96 5.51 9.62
CA LEU A 76 21.30 5.82 10.07
C LEU A 76 21.34 7.17 10.79
N THR A 77 22.03 7.24 11.91
CA THR A 77 22.30 8.51 12.60
C THR A 77 23.64 8.46 13.33
N GLU A 78 24.33 9.58 13.46
CA GLU A 78 25.64 9.61 14.12
C GLU A 78 25.57 9.15 15.58
N THR A 79 26.65 8.54 16.07
CA THR A 79 26.70 8.00 17.45
C THR A 79 26.79 9.06 18.55
N SER A 80 26.88 10.35 18.20
CA SER A 80 27.02 11.45 19.14
C SER A 80 26.23 12.66 18.71
N SER A 81 25.55 13.30 19.67
CA SER A 81 24.88 14.59 19.46
C SER A 81 25.85 15.71 19.06
N ASP A 82 27.12 15.62 19.45
CA ASP A 82 28.15 16.57 19.02
C ASP A 82 28.41 16.49 17.51
N ALA A 83 28.11 15.34 16.90
CA ALA A 83 28.14 15.07 15.47
C ALA A 83 26.74 15.12 14.83
N CYS A 84 25.77 15.73 15.51
CA CYS A 84 24.36 15.83 15.11
C CYS A 84 23.56 14.52 15.15
N GLY A 85 24.06 13.49 15.82
CA GLY A 85 23.35 12.23 15.99
C GLY A 85 22.04 12.35 16.78
N PHE A 86 20.96 11.80 16.23
CA PHE A 86 19.66 11.72 16.88
C PHE A 86 19.61 10.54 17.86
N ASN A 87 19.13 10.79 19.08
CA ASN A 87 19.15 9.79 20.14
C ASN A 87 17.83 9.02 20.22
N PHE A 88 17.70 7.97 19.41
CA PHE A 88 16.57 7.04 19.45
C PHE A 88 16.56 6.19 20.73
N GLN A 89 15.37 5.76 21.14
CA GLN A 89 15.17 4.85 22.28
C GLN A 89 14.30 3.68 21.84
N ILE A 90 14.72 2.46 22.16
CA ILE A 90 13.97 1.24 21.83
C ILE A 90 12.58 1.27 22.48
N ASN A 91 11.57 0.84 21.72
CA ASN A 91 10.15 0.85 22.03
C ASN A 91 9.43 2.21 22.00
N ASN A 92 10.14 3.31 21.74
CA ASN A 92 9.49 4.59 21.50
C ASN A 92 9.09 4.73 20.02
N GLU A 93 8.06 5.53 19.78
CA GLU A 93 7.54 5.87 18.47
C GLU A 93 8.00 7.27 18.07
N TYR A 94 8.41 7.43 16.82
CA TYR A 94 8.97 8.66 16.29
C TYR A 94 8.34 9.00 14.95
N LEU A 95 8.14 10.30 14.71
CA LEU A 95 8.04 10.84 13.36
C LEU A 95 9.46 11.10 12.86
N ILE A 96 9.80 10.60 11.66
CA ILE A 96 11.15 10.61 11.13
C ILE A 96 11.16 11.29 9.76
N TYR A 97 11.95 12.35 9.64
CA TYR A 97 12.33 12.96 8.37
C TYR A 97 13.76 12.50 8.03
N ALA A 98 13.91 11.81 6.90
CA ALA A 98 15.18 11.21 6.52
C ALA A 98 15.55 11.48 5.05
N TYR A 99 16.86 11.41 4.80
CA TYR A 99 17.47 11.78 3.53
C TYR A 99 18.34 10.63 3.01
N SER A 100 18.27 10.39 1.71
CA SER A 100 19.01 9.34 1.02
C SER A 100 20.39 9.85 0.62
N TYR A 101 21.45 9.24 1.13
CA TYR A 101 22.83 9.61 0.81
C TYR A 101 23.75 8.39 0.73
N ASN A 102 24.56 8.28 -0.35
CA ASN A 102 25.52 7.18 -0.54
C ASN A 102 25.00 5.79 -0.11
N SER A 103 23.81 5.42 -0.61
CA SER A 103 23.11 4.14 -0.34
C SER A 103 22.57 3.90 1.08
N GLY A 104 22.62 4.88 1.99
CA GLY A 104 21.94 4.82 3.29
C GLY A 104 20.87 5.90 3.44
N ILE A 105 19.97 5.72 4.41
CA ILE A 105 18.89 6.66 4.75
C ILE A 105 19.23 7.26 6.11
N TYR A 106 19.40 8.58 6.18
CA TYR A 106 19.97 9.26 7.34
C TYR A 106 18.99 10.23 7.97
N THR A 107 19.06 10.33 9.29
CA THR A 107 18.43 11.42 10.05
C THR A 107 19.38 11.97 11.11
N ASN A 108 19.09 13.17 11.60
CA ASN A 108 19.91 13.88 12.57
C ASN A 108 19.05 14.84 13.42
N ILE A 109 19.64 15.41 14.47
CA ILE A 109 18.94 16.35 15.38
C ILE A 109 18.54 17.69 14.77
N CYS A 110 19.00 18.00 13.56
CA CYS A 110 18.63 19.21 12.83
C CYS A 110 17.47 18.98 11.86
N THR A 111 17.00 17.74 11.73
CA THR A 111 15.76 17.43 11.02
C THR A 111 14.54 17.70 11.92
N ARG A 112 13.34 17.58 11.36
CA ARG A 112 12.09 17.59 12.14
C ARG A 112 11.80 16.27 12.86
N THR A 113 12.71 15.28 12.80
CA THR A 113 12.56 14.00 13.50
C THR A 113 12.37 14.22 14.99
N ASN A 114 11.31 13.64 15.55
CA ASN A 114 10.96 13.81 16.96
C ASN A 114 10.12 12.64 17.47
N LEU A 115 9.94 12.54 18.79
CA LEU A 115 8.96 11.61 19.37
C LEU A 115 7.57 11.91 18.80
N LEU A 116 6.85 10.85 18.42
CA LEU A 116 5.55 10.97 17.77
C LEU A 116 4.54 11.75 18.63
N GLU A 117 4.58 11.58 19.96
CA GLU A 117 3.74 12.32 20.92
C GLU A 117 3.96 13.85 20.93
N TYR A 118 5.03 14.35 20.30
CA TYR A 118 5.36 15.78 20.22
C TYR A 118 5.35 16.31 18.78
N ALA A 119 4.79 15.55 17.84
CA ALA A 119 4.80 15.86 16.41
C ALA A 119 3.48 16.47 15.91
N ASP A 120 2.63 17.02 16.79
CA ASP A 120 1.29 17.52 16.42
C ASP A 120 1.31 18.50 15.23
N GLU A 121 2.25 19.46 15.20
CA GLU A 121 2.37 20.43 14.10
C GLU A 121 2.67 19.74 12.75
N ASP A 122 3.54 18.73 12.77
CA ASP A 122 3.91 17.98 11.59
C ASP A 122 2.77 17.07 11.15
N LEU A 123 2.15 16.35 12.09
CA LEU A 123 1.02 15.47 11.80
C LEU A 123 -0.19 16.24 11.26
N ASP A 124 -0.44 17.46 11.76
CA ASP A 124 -1.48 18.34 11.20
C ASP A 124 -1.24 18.63 9.71
N TYR A 125 0.01 18.80 9.28
CA TYR A 125 0.36 19.01 7.87
C TYR A 125 0.39 17.69 7.09
N LEU A 126 1.04 16.66 7.60
CA LEU A 126 1.22 15.37 6.93
C LEU A 126 -0.11 14.64 6.72
N ASN A 127 -1.03 14.71 7.68
CA ASN A 127 -2.37 14.13 7.53
C ASN A 127 -3.26 14.94 6.59
N GLN A 128 -2.89 16.17 6.23
CA GLN A 128 -3.52 16.88 5.10
C GLN A 128 -2.93 16.45 3.75
N LEU A 129 -1.79 15.75 3.73
CA LEU A 129 -1.22 15.16 2.53
C LEU A 129 -1.87 13.83 2.19
N SER A 130 -2.22 13.01 3.19
CA SER A 130 -3.08 11.84 2.97
C SER A 130 -4.47 12.32 2.59
N ILE A 131 -4.91 12.03 1.37
CA ILE A 131 -6.27 12.36 0.91
C ILE A 131 -7.29 11.43 1.59
N CYS A 132 -6.84 10.28 2.08
CA CYS A 132 -7.68 9.18 2.54
C CYS A 132 -7.60 8.99 4.06
N ASP A 133 -8.72 8.62 4.68
CA ASP A 133 -8.81 8.23 6.08
C ASP A 133 -8.17 6.84 6.32
N ASP A 134 -7.88 6.48 7.57
CA ASP A 134 -7.42 5.14 7.95
C ASP A 134 -8.37 4.05 7.43
N GLY A 135 -7.80 2.96 6.89
CA GLY A 135 -8.57 1.86 6.27
C GLY A 135 -8.94 2.10 4.80
N TYR A 136 -8.37 3.14 4.18
CA TYR A 136 -8.50 3.43 2.76
C TYR A 136 -7.11 3.52 2.12
N THR A 137 -6.99 2.99 0.91
CA THR A 137 -5.79 3.09 0.08
C THR A 137 -5.95 4.21 -0.94
N GLU A 138 -4.93 5.06 -1.06
CA GLU A 138 -4.87 6.06 -2.13
C GLU A 138 -4.35 5.42 -3.43
N ILE A 139 -5.12 5.51 -4.51
CA ILE A 139 -4.71 5.11 -5.86
C ILE A 139 -5.06 6.24 -6.82
N ASN A 140 -4.06 6.82 -7.50
CA ASN A 140 -4.26 7.93 -8.45
C ASN A 140 -4.99 9.16 -7.86
N ASN A 141 -4.73 9.52 -6.60
CA ASN A 141 -5.42 10.58 -5.83
C ASN A 141 -6.92 10.30 -5.56
N LEU A 142 -7.32 9.03 -5.56
CA LEU A 142 -8.65 8.57 -5.18
C LEU A 142 -8.52 7.60 -4.02
N CYS A 143 -9.54 7.53 -3.18
CA CYS A 143 -9.56 6.67 -2.00
C CYS A 143 -10.45 5.45 -2.26
N PHE A 144 -9.98 4.28 -1.82
CA PHE A 144 -10.69 3.02 -1.94
C PHE A 144 -10.57 2.27 -0.62
N HIS A 145 -11.67 1.78 -0.09
CA HIS A 145 -11.66 1.07 1.18
C HIS A 145 -10.90 -0.26 1.07
N GLU A 146 -9.98 -0.51 2.00
CA GLU A 146 -9.08 -1.66 1.99
C GLU A 146 -9.83 -3.00 2.00
N GLY A 147 -10.96 -3.07 2.68
CA GLY A 147 -11.81 -4.28 2.69
C GLY A 147 -12.36 -4.63 1.30
N ASP A 148 -12.75 -3.62 0.51
CA ASP A 148 -13.28 -3.86 -0.83
C ASP A 148 -12.15 -4.29 -1.79
N LEU A 149 -11.00 -3.60 -1.71
CA LEU A 149 -9.79 -3.98 -2.45
C LEU A 149 -9.31 -5.39 -2.08
N SER A 150 -9.38 -5.77 -0.81
CA SER A 150 -8.98 -7.09 -0.34
C SER A 150 -9.84 -8.20 -0.95
N VAL A 151 -11.16 -8.02 -1.05
CA VAL A 151 -12.04 -9.01 -1.71
C VAL A 151 -11.68 -9.17 -3.18
N LEU A 152 -11.49 -8.06 -3.90
CA LEU A 152 -11.08 -8.08 -5.30
C LEU A 152 -9.71 -8.76 -5.49
N GLN A 153 -8.75 -8.46 -4.62
CA GLN A 153 -7.43 -9.07 -4.66
C GLN A 153 -7.49 -10.59 -4.43
N ILE A 154 -8.31 -11.06 -3.49
CA ILE A 154 -8.44 -12.51 -3.24
C ILE A 154 -9.09 -13.22 -4.43
N LEU A 155 -10.06 -12.61 -5.11
CA LEU A 155 -10.62 -13.17 -6.36
C LEU A 155 -9.53 -13.35 -7.44
N ILE A 156 -8.65 -12.36 -7.57
CA ILE A 156 -7.50 -12.38 -8.48
C ILE A 156 -6.49 -13.45 -8.08
N ASP A 157 -6.10 -13.48 -6.80
CA ASP A 157 -5.13 -14.44 -6.26
C ASP A 157 -5.63 -15.89 -6.40
N ASN A 158 -6.89 -16.13 -6.10
CA ASN A 158 -7.54 -17.44 -6.28
C ASN A 158 -7.47 -17.87 -7.75
N SER A 159 -7.76 -16.95 -8.67
CA SER A 159 -7.72 -17.20 -10.11
C SER A 159 -6.33 -17.59 -10.59
N TYR A 160 -5.29 -16.86 -10.18
CA TYR A 160 -3.91 -17.21 -10.49
C TYR A 160 -3.48 -18.54 -9.85
N ALA A 161 -3.94 -18.82 -8.63
CA ALA A 161 -3.56 -20.02 -7.89
C ALA A 161 -4.09 -21.32 -8.51
N THR A 162 -5.22 -21.28 -9.23
CA THR A 162 -5.79 -22.47 -9.88
C THR A 162 -4.91 -22.98 -11.03
N GLY A 163 -4.13 -22.10 -11.65
CA GLY A 163 -3.43 -22.38 -12.91
C GLY A 163 -4.39 -22.70 -14.06
N PHE A 164 -5.66 -22.27 -13.97
CA PHE A 164 -6.67 -22.48 -14.99
C PHE A 164 -6.29 -21.75 -16.28
N THR A 165 -6.43 -22.46 -17.39
CA THR A 165 -6.29 -21.93 -18.75
C THR A 165 -7.38 -22.56 -19.60
N GLU A 166 -8.06 -21.79 -20.44
CA GLU A 166 -9.12 -22.33 -21.30
C GLU A 166 -8.57 -23.38 -22.29
N ASP A 167 -9.39 -24.39 -22.62
CA ASP A 167 -8.96 -25.57 -23.39
C ASP A 167 -8.45 -25.26 -24.82
N ASN A 168 -8.75 -24.07 -25.37
CA ASN A 168 -8.41 -23.69 -26.74
C ASN A 168 -7.32 -22.61 -26.85
N CYS A 169 -6.63 -22.32 -25.75
CA CYS A 169 -5.61 -21.29 -25.75
C CYS A 169 -4.45 -21.61 -26.69
N GLN A 170 -4.22 -20.71 -27.63
CA GLN A 170 -3.04 -20.74 -28.52
C GLN A 170 -1.91 -19.95 -27.88
N GLU A 171 -0.66 -20.22 -28.30
CA GLU A 171 0.52 -19.50 -27.77
C GLU A 171 0.45 -17.97 -27.98
N ASP A 172 -0.40 -17.50 -28.89
CA ASP A 172 -0.65 -16.09 -29.21
C ASP A 172 -2.00 -15.56 -28.72
N ASP A 173 -2.74 -16.33 -27.91
CA ASP A 173 -4.03 -15.90 -27.39
C ASP A 173 -3.86 -14.97 -26.19
N LEU A 174 -3.92 -13.66 -26.47
CA LEU A 174 -3.81 -12.58 -25.48
C LEU A 174 -5.00 -12.54 -24.50
N TYR A 175 -6.07 -13.28 -24.76
CA TYR A 175 -7.28 -13.34 -23.93
C TYR A 175 -7.36 -14.61 -23.10
N CYS A 176 -6.28 -15.40 -23.09
CA CYS A 176 -6.23 -16.65 -22.35
C CYS A 176 -5.55 -16.50 -21.00
N GLY A 177 -6.34 -16.64 -19.93
CA GLY A 177 -5.83 -16.78 -18.57
C GLY A 177 -6.94 -16.62 -17.53
N SER A 178 -6.56 -16.85 -16.28
CA SER A 178 -7.40 -16.58 -15.12
C SER A 178 -6.59 -15.79 -14.09
N PRO A 179 -6.96 -14.53 -13.78
CA PRO A 179 -7.97 -13.72 -14.48
C PRO A 179 -7.62 -13.50 -15.96
N ASN A 180 -8.60 -13.08 -16.78
CA ASN A 180 -8.38 -12.79 -18.19
C ASN A 180 -7.33 -11.67 -18.35
N PRO A 181 -6.16 -11.93 -18.98
CA PRO A 181 -5.09 -10.95 -19.12
C PRO A 181 -5.45 -9.73 -19.97
N GLN A 182 -6.55 -9.77 -20.72
CA GLN A 182 -7.05 -8.59 -21.44
C GLN A 182 -7.31 -7.41 -20.50
N MET A 183 -7.70 -7.67 -19.25
CA MET A 183 -8.06 -6.61 -18.30
C MET A 183 -6.91 -5.62 -18.05
N ASP A 184 -5.67 -6.12 -18.08
CA ASP A 184 -4.43 -5.35 -17.95
C ASP A 184 -4.04 -4.63 -19.27
N SER A 185 -4.57 -5.01 -20.43
CA SER A 185 -4.15 -4.39 -21.71
C SER A 185 -4.62 -2.93 -21.85
N PRO A 186 -3.72 -1.93 -21.91
CA PRO A 186 -4.11 -0.52 -22.04
C PRO A 186 -4.71 -0.18 -23.41
N THR A 187 -4.62 -1.10 -24.38
CA THR A 187 -5.16 -0.92 -25.73
C THR A 187 -6.41 -1.73 -26.02
N ASP A 188 -6.60 -2.86 -25.33
CA ASP A 188 -7.69 -3.81 -25.59
C ASP A 188 -8.68 -3.93 -24.43
N SER A 189 -8.29 -3.52 -23.22
CA SER A 189 -9.20 -3.37 -22.09
C SER A 189 -10.18 -2.24 -22.39
N TRP A 190 -11.46 -2.57 -22.33
CA TRP A 190 -12.55 -1.60 -22.50
C TRP A 190 -13.30 -1.40 -21.19
N PHE A 191 -12.79 -1.96 -20.09
CA PHE A 191 -13.38 -1.84 -18.77
C PHE A 191 -13.05 -0.46 -18.19
N TRP A 192 -14.07 0.16 -17.60
CA TRP A 192 -13.91 1.39 -16.86
C TRP A 192 -14.49 1.23 -15.47
N ASN A 193 -13.96 2.03 -14.56
CA ASN A 193 -14.50 2.20 -13.24
C ASN A 193 -15.31 3.50 -13.24
N VAL A 194 -16.51 3.48 -12.66
CA VAL A 194 -17.28 4.70 -12.39
C VAL A 194 -17.09 5.05 -10.93
N ILE A 195 -16.39 6.15 -10.63
CA ILE A 195 -16.09 6.59 -9.27
C ILE A 195 -16.75 7.95 -9.08
N ASP A 196 -17.72 8.02 -8.16
CA ASP A 196 -18.53 9.22 -7.88
C ASP A 196 -19.13 9.86 -9.16
N GLY A 197 -19.54 9.00 -10.10
CA GLY A 197 -20.13 9.38 -11.39
C GLY A 197 -19.13 9.80 -12.48
N GLN A 198 -17.83 9.66 -12.25
CA GLN A 198 -16.77 9.91 -13.25
C GLN A 198 -16.13 8.61 -13.71
N SER A 199 -15.76 8.52 -15.00
CA SER A 199 -15.16 7.30 -15.55
C SER A 199 -13.64 7.34 -15.52
N TYR A 200 -13.03 6.25 -15.06
CA TYR A 200 -11.59 6.04 -14.95
C TYR A 200 -11.18 4.73 -15.64
N TYR A 201 -9.95 4.70 -16.14
CA TYR A 201 -9.32 3.53 -16.77
C TYR A 201 -8.03 3.24 -16.00
N PHE A 202 -7.86 2.00 -15.55
CA PHE A 202 -6.73 1.60 -14.72
C PHE A 202 -5.72 0.70 -15.43
N ALA A 203 -6.16 -0.06 -16.45
CA ALA A 203 -5.31 -0.92 -17.28
C ALA A 203 -4.00 -0.23 -17.70
N ASP A 204 -2.86 -0.77 -17.27
CA ASP A 204 -1.55 -0.16 -17.50
C ASP A 204 -0.55 -1.03 -18.29
N GLY A 205 -0.80 -2.33 -18.41
CA GLY A 205 -0.04 -3.25 -19.22
C GLY A 205 1.23 -3.75 -18.55
N ASP A 206 1.26 -3.79 -17.21
CA ASP A 206 2.42 -4.26 -16.44
C ASP A 206 2.54 -5.80 -16.42
N GLY A 207 1.50 -6.50 -16.90
CA GLY A 207 1.43 -7.96 -17.02
C GLY A 207 0.70 -8.65 -15.86
N ILE A 208 0.13 -7.90 -14.93
CA ILE A 208 -0.62 -8.39 -13.76
C ILE A 208 -1.99 -7.73 -13.77
N VAL A 209 -3.04 -8.52 -13.54
CA VAL A 209 -4.38 -7.96 -13.34
C VAL A 209 -4.50 -7.47 -11.90
N GLU A 210 -4.72 -6.18 -11.72
CA GLU A 210 -4.90 -5.54 -10.41
C GLU A 210 -6.39 -5.36 -10.03
N PRO A 211 -6.71 -5.11 -8.74
CA PRO A 211 -8.10 -4.95 -8.29
C PRO A 211 -8.94 -3.97 -9.10
N LEU A 212 -8.40 -2.80 -9.48
CA LEU A 212 -9.15 -1.77 -10.21
C LEU A 212 -9.23 -2.04 -11.73
N GLU A 213 -8.58 -3.08 -12.23
CA GLU A 213 -8.67 -3.52 -13.63
C GLU A 213 -9.73 -4.59 -13.83
N LEU A 214 -10.22 -5.17 -12.72
CA LEU A 214 -11.10 -6.32 -12.72
C LEU A 214 -12.53 -5.96 -13.11
N GLY A 215 -12.91 -6.28 -14.35
CA GLY A 215 -14.27 -6.12 -14.85
C GLY A 215 -14.79 -4.67 -14.79
N LEU A 216 -16.11 -4.51 -14.81
CA LEU A 216 -16.74 -3.20 -14.62
C LEU A 216 -17.05 -2.98 -13.15
N GLN A 217 -16.70 -1.80 -12.67
CA GLN A 217 -16.89 -1.43 -11.28
C GLN A 217 -17.59 -0.07 -11.15
N GLU A 218 -18.45 0.06 -10.15
CA GLU A 218 -18.92 1.36 -9.68
C GLU A 218 -18.57 1.54 -8.21
N TRP A 219 -18.05 2.72 -7.89
CA TRP A 219 -17.63 3.13 -6.56
C TRP A 219 -18.33 4.43 -6.19
N ASN A 220 -18.79 4.53 -4.95
CA ASN A 220 -19.39 5.74 -4.41
C ASN A 220 -18.85 5.97 -2.99
N ASP A 221 -18.43 7.20 -2.71
CA ASP A 221 -17.86 7.58 -1.41
C ASP A 221 -16.75 6.57 -0.95
N SER A 222 -15.85 6.22 -1.87
CA SER A 222 -14.72 5.29 -1.67
C SER A 222 -15.08 3.81 -1.40
N ARG A 223 -16.34 3.41 -1.62
CA ARG A 223 -16.83 2.04 -1.43
C ARG A 223 -17.35 1.42 -2.73
N LEU A 224 -17.11 0.12 -2.92
CA LEU A 224 -17.57 -0.62 -4.10
C LEU A 224 -19.08 -0.87 -4.01
N THR A 225 -19.84 -0.36 -4.99
CA THR A 225 -21.30 -0.51 -5.05
C THR A 225 -21.74 -1.45 -6.16
N SER A 226 -20.91 -1.67 -7.17
CA SER A 226 -21.18 -2.58 -8.28
C SER A 226 -19.92 -3.28 -8.75
N LEU A 227 -19.97 -4.60 -8.84
CA LEU A 227 -18.98 -5.44 -9.51
C LEU A 227 -19.68 -6.31 -10.54
N MET A 228 -19.34 -6.08 -11.80
CA MET A 228 -19.78 -6.90 -12.92
C MET A 228 -18.57 -7.57 -13.57
N CYS A 229 -18.42 -8.85 -13.26
CA CYS A 229 -17.44 -9.73 -13.88
C CYS A 229 -18.07 -10.89 -14.66
N GLY A 230 -19.33 -10.74 -15.07
CA GLY A 230 -20.05 -11.75 -15.85
C GLY A 230 -20.52 -11.30 -17.24
N ALA A 231 -21.40 -12.11 -17.83
CA ALA A 231 -22.01 -11.90 -19.14
C ALA A 231 -21.00 -11.66 -20.29
N TYR A 232 -20.82 -10.39 -20.69
CA TYR A 232 -19.97 -9.99 -21.82
C TYR A 232 -18.64 -9.36 -21.39
N ILE A 233 -18.35 -9.36 -20.09
CA ILE A 233 -17.12 -8.82 -19.50
C ILE A 233 -15.95 -9.82 -19.66
N TYR A 234 -16.23 -11.12 -19.65
CA TYR A 234 -15.24 -12.21 -19.82
C TYR A 234 -14.06 -12.14 -18.84
N CYS A 235 -14.31 -11.90 -17.55
CA CYS A 235 -13.24 -11.85 -16.54
C CYS A 235 -12.47 -13.18 -16.40
N SER A 236 -13.09 -14.31 -16.76
CA SER A 236 -12.48 -15.66 -16.70
C SER A 236 -11.92 -15.99 -15.31
N LEU A 237 -12.59 -15.52 -14.26
CA LEU A 237 -12.20 -15.75 -12.87
C LEU A 237 -12.38 -17.23 -12.52
N SER A 238 -11.51 -17.75 -11.65
CA SER A 238 -11.55 -19.16 -11.22
C SER A 238 -11.16 -19.31 -9.75
N GLY A 239 -11.38 -20.52 -9.22
CA GLY A 239 -11.15 -20.83 -7.81
C GLY A 239 -12.36 -20.52 -6.94
N GLU A 240 -12.14 -20.42 -5.63
CA GLU A 240 -13.23 -20.26 -4.66
C GLU A 240 -13.67 -18.79 -4.53
N ILE A 241 -14.94 -18.58 -4.17
CA ILE A 241 -15.44 -17.26 -3.74
C ILE A 241 -14.86 -16.96 -2.35
N PRO A 242 -14.30 -15.76 -2.11
CA PRO A 242 -13.64 -15.42 -0.85
C PRO A 242 -14.60 -15.42 0.35
N GLU A 243 -14.15 -15.98 1.47
CA GLU A 243 -14.89 -15.97 2.75
C GLU A 243 -15.16 -14.54 3.27
N ASN A 244 -14.30 -13.56 2.94
CA ASN A 244 -14.48 -12.17 3.35
C ASN A 244 -15.31 -11.35 2.37
N ILE A 245 -16.09 -11.97 1.48
CA ILE A 245 -16.93 -11.24 0.53
C ILE A 245 -17.94 -10.29 1.20
N SER A 246 -18.31 -10.56 2.46
CA SER A 246 -19.12 -9.68 3.31
C SER A 246 -18.49 -8.31 3.60
N ASP A 247 -17.18 -8.15 3.38
CA ASP A 247 -16.48 -6.86 3.54
C ASP A 247 -16.96 -5.81 2.51
N LEU A 248 -17.62 -6.26 1.42
CA LEU A 248 -18.28 -5.43 0.42
C LEU A 248 -19.58 -4.80 0.97
N THR A 249 -19.50 -4.04 2.06
CA THR A 249 -20.69 -3.60 2.82
C THR A 249 -21.65 -2.71 2.03
N GLU A 250 -21.18 -2.00 1.00
CA GLU A 250 -22.01 -1.12 0.16
C GLU A 250 -22.39 -1.73 -1.19
N ILE A 251 -22.10 -3.02 -1.45
CA ILE A 251 -22.37 -3.65 -2.74
C ILE A 251 -23.88 -3.81 -2.97
N GLU A 252 -24.35 -3.30 -4.09
CA GLU A 252 -25.74 -3.41 -4.56
C GLU A 252 -25.85 -4.36 -5.76
N VAL A 253 -24.80 -4.41 -6.58
CA VAL A 253 -24.72 -5.26 -7.77
C VAL A 253 -23.48 -6.15 -7.69
N LEU A 254 -23.67 -7.45 -7.58
CA LEU A 254 -22.62 -8.45 -7.56
C LEU A 254 -22.93 -9.54 -8.58
N ARG A 255 -22.33 -9.41 -9.76
CA ARG A 255 -22.60 -10.26 -10.92
C ARG A 255 -21.32 -10.96 -11.37
N LEU A 256 -21.25 -12.26 -11.09
CA LEU A 256 -20.09 -13.12 -11.30
C LEU A 256 -20.43 -14.32 -12.21
N GLU A 257 -21.53 -14.24 -12.95
CA GLU A 257 -21.97 -15.31 -13.84
C GLU A 257 -20.98 -15.56 -14.98
N VAL A 258 -20.98 -16.76 -15.55
CA VAL A 258 -20.12 -17.12 -16.70
C VAL A 258 -18.63 -16.96 -16.37
N ASN A 259 -18.24 -17.48 -15.21
CA ASN A 259 -16.85 -17.64 -14.81
C ASN A 259 -16.57 -19.13 -14.51
N TYR A 260 -15.43 -19.41 -13.90
CA TYR A 260 -14.97 -20.75 -13.54
C TYR A 260 -14.85 -20.90 -12.03
N PHE A 261 -15.67 -20.19 -11.24
CA PHE A 261 -15.68 -20.33 -9.78
C PHE A 261 -16.09 -21.75 -9.39
N ASP A 262 -15.40 -22.35 -8.42
CA ASP A 262 -15.68 -23.68 -7.89
C ASP A 262 -15.84 -23.65 -6.36
N GLY A 263 -16.04 -24.82 -5.76
CA GLY A 263 -16.25 -24.95 -4.32
C GLY A 263 -17.68 -24.63 -3.87
N GLU A 264 -17.81 -24.32 -2.58
CA GLU A 264 -19.07 -23.93 -1.93
C GLU A 264 -19.21 -22.39 -1.98
N ILE A 265 -20.45 -21.88 -1.96
CA ILE A 265 -20.70 -20.45 -1.76
C ILE A 265 -20.58 -20.17 -0.26
N PRO A 266 -19.68 -19.26 0.20
CA PRO A 266 -19.51 -19.01 1.61
C PRO A 266 -20.77 -18.36 2.21
N GLU A 267 -21.09 -18.71 3.46
CA GLU A 267 -22.27 -18.18 4.17
C GLU A 267 -22.21 -16.65 4.35
N SER A 268 -21.02 -16.06 4.33
CA SER A 268 -20.81 -14.62 4.38
C SER A 268 -21.43 -13.88 3.19
N VAL A 269 -21.73 -14.54 2.07
CA VAL A 269 -22.55 -13.95 0.98
C VAL A 269 -23.90 -13.47 1.51
N CYS A 270 -24.51 -14.19 2.46
CA CYS A 270 -25.79 -13.78 3.05
C CYS A 270 -25.70 -12.58 3.99
N GLU A 271 -24.49 -12.07 4.28
CA GLU A 271 -24.26 -10.87 5.09
C GLU A 271 -24.25 -9.58 4.23
N LEU A 272 -24.35 -9.70 2.90
CA LEU A 272 -24.48 -8.56 1.98
C LEU A 272 -25.87 -7.93 2.09
N GLU A 273 -26.01 -6.92 2.95
CA GLU A 273 -27.31 -6.32 3.30
C GLU A 273 -27.97 -5.54 2.16
N ASN A 274 -27.18 -5.03 1.22
CA ASN A 274 -27.63 -4.15 0.13
C ASN A 274 -27.93 -4.90 -1.18
N VAL A 275 -27.60 -6.19 -1.28
CA VAL A 275 -27.84 -7.01 -2.47
C VAL A 275 -29.27 -7.55 -2.49
N ASN A 276 -29.91 -7.47 -3.64
CA ASN A 276 -31.19 -8.13 -3.87
C ASN A 276 -30.98 -9.48 -4.56
N PHE A 277 -30.82 -10.54 -3.78
CA PHE A 277 -30.59 -11.91 -4.29
C PHE A 277 -31.67 -12.44 -5.25
N ASN A 278 -32.88 -11.85 -5.26
CA ASN A 278 -33.97 -12.27 -6.15
C ASN A 278 -34.05 -11.45 -7.45
N ASP A 279 -33.12 -10.52 -7.66
CA ASP A 279 -33.02 -9.71 -8.88
C ASP A 279 -31.77 -10.09 -9.65
N TYR A 280 -31.94 -10.73 -10.81
CA TYR A 280 -30.85 -11.16 -11.68
C TYR A 280 -29.96 -10.01 -12.20
N LEU A 281 -30.44 -8.75 -12.11
CA LEU A 281 -29.64 -7.57 -12.43
C LEU A 281 -28.77 -7.11 -11.25
N SER A 282 -29.09 -7.56 -10.03
CA SER A 282 -28.35 -7.27 -8.80
C SER A 282 -27.41 -8.43 -8.44
N PHE A 283 -27.86 -9.68 -8.52
CA PHE A 283 -27.09 -10.84 -8.11
C PHE A 283 -27.22 -11.99 -9.10
N ASP A 284 -26.09 -12.50 -9.58
CA ASP A 284 -26.05 -13.58 -10.57
C ASP A 284 -24.70 -14.32 -10.53
N PHE A 285 -24.71 -15.57 -10.08
CA PHE A 285 -23.56 -16.48 -10.04
C PHE A 285 -23.74 -17.67 -11.01
N SER A 286 -24.71 -17.58 -11.92
CA SER A 286 -25.05 -18.66 -12.87
C SER A 286 -23.86 -19.02 -13.78
N TYR A 287 -23.89 -20.22 -14.37
CA TYR A 287 -22.83 -20.70 -15.27
C TYR A 287 -21.42 -20.72 -14.65
N ASN A 288 -21.31 -21.08 -13.38
CA ASN A 288 -20.05 -21.42 -12.69
C ASN A 288 -19.99 -22.93 -12.39
N GLN A 289 -19.02 -23.36 -11.58
CA GLN A 289 -18.82 -24.74 -11.11
C GLN A 289 -19.10 -24.89 -9.61
N LEU A 290 -19.87 -23.96 -9.04
CA LEU A 290 -20.27 -23.91 -7.64
C LEU A 290 -21.16 -25.11 -7.29
N CYS A 291 -20.90 -25.74 -6.16
CA CYS A 291 -21.60 -26.96 -5.73
C CYS A 291 -22.46 -26.76 -4.47
N PRO A 292 -23.61 -27.45 -4.36
CA PRO A 292 -24.43 -27.41 -3.15
C PRO A 292 -23.73 -28.00 -1.91
N PRO A 293 -24.15 -27.64 -0.68
CA PRO A 293 -25.34 -26.84 -0.37
C PRO A 293 -25.13 -25.34 -0.63
N TYR A 294 -26.11 -24.69 -1.23
CA TYR A 294 -26.11 -23.24 -1.39
C TYR A 294 -26.70 -22.58 -0.13
N PRO A 295 -26.19 -21.42 0.32
CA PRO A 295 -26.76 -20.66 1.43
C PRO A 295 -28.23 -20.30 1.20
N ASP A 296 -29.02 -20.25 2.27
CA ASP A 296 -30.49 -20.05 2.19
C ASP A 296 -30.92 -18.73 1.51
N CYS A 297 -30.04 -17.72 1.48
CA CYS A 297 -30.31 -16.45 0.81
C CYS A 297 -30.15 -16.50 -0.72
N VAL A 298 -29.40 -17.49 -1.23
CA VAL A 298 -29.08 -17.63 -2.66
C VAL A 298 -30.17 -18.47 -3.33
N PRO A 299 -30.95 -17.93 -4.28
CA PRO A 299 -31.96 -18.72 -4.97
C PRO A 299 -31.33 -19.64 -6.02
N ASP A 300 -31.97 -20.79 -6.28
CA ASP A 300 -31.46 -21.80 -7.21
C ASP A 300 -31.17 -21.24 -8.61
N ASP A 301 -31.98 -20.30 -9.10
CA ASP A 301 -31.80 -19.69 -10.42
C ASP A 301 -30.62 -18.72 -10.52
N ALA A 302 -30.05 -18.28 -9.39
CA ALA A 302 -28.84 -17.47 -9.37
C ALA A 302 -27.54 -18.28 -9.49
N VAL A 303 -27.60 -19.62 -9.53
CA VAL A 303 -26.43 -20.52 -9.55
C VAL A 303 -26.50 -21.60 -10.64
N GLU A 304 -27.59 -21.65 -11.41
CA GLU A 304 -27.84 -22.64 -12.48
C GLU A 304 -27.02 -22.44 -13.76
#